data_AF-A0A653R123-F1
#
_entry.id   AF-A0A653R123-F1
#
_cell.length_a   1.000
_cell.length_b   1.000
_cell.length_c   1.000
_cell.angle_alpha   90.00
_cell.angle_beta   90.00
_cell.angle_gamma   90.00
#
_symmetry.space_group_name_H-M   'P 1'
#
loop_
_entity.id
_entity.type
_entity.pdbx_description
1 polymer ?
#
loop_
_entity_poly.entity_id
_entity_poly.type
_entity_poly.pdbx_seq_one_letter_code
_entity_poly.pdbx_strand_id
1 'polypeptide(L)'
;MPLLATHSHTFKRHRPEQTILYQLVEHHYPEFLKQLGHQGKSLPHHVEKEFEEFLRCGRLEHGFLRVVCDDCKHEKLVQRDFNFGA
;
A
#
# COMPACT_ATOMS: atom_id res chain seq x y z
N MET A 1 -12.42 25.80 32.19
CA MET A 1 -11.93 25.58 30.81
C MET A 1 -11.05 24.34 30.82
N PRO A 2 -11.57 23.14 30.53
CA PRO A 2 -10.73 21.95 30.52
C PRO A 2 -9.88 21.96 29.25
N LEU A 3 -8.56 21.88 29.44
CA LEU A 3 -7.60 21.57 28.39
C LEU A 3 -8.06 20.30 27.67
N LEU A 4 -8.29 20.43 26.36
CA LEU A 4 -8.54 19.30 25.47
C LEU A 4 -7.42 18.28 25.65
N ALA A 5 -7.78 17.11 26.16
CA ALA A 5 -6.90 15.95 26.21
C ALA A 5 -6.35 15.71 24.81
N THR A 6 -5.06 15.97 24.63
CA THR A 6 -4.31 15.58 23.43
C THR A 6 -4.31 14.07 23.39
N HIS A 7 -5.25 13.48 22.66
CA HIS A 7 -5.20 12.08 22.29
C HIS A 7 -3.93 11.87 21.46
N SER A 8 -2.84 11.47 22.11
CA SER A 8 -1.59 11.11 21.46
C SER A 8 -1.74 9.72 20.85
N HIS A 9 -2.55 9.60 19.79
CA HIS A 9 -2.47 8.43 18.93
C HIS A 9 -1.12 8.51 18.20
N THR A 10 -0.15 7.72 18.66
CA THR A 10 1.11 7.54 17.94
C THR A 10 0.80 6.88 16.60
N PHE A 11 0.84 7.67 15.54
CA PHE A 11 0.66 7.17 14.17
C PHE A 11 1.73 6.11 13.89
N LYS A 12 1.28 4.88 13.63
CA LYS A 12 2.14 3.82 13.10
C LYS A 12 1.92 3.75 11.60
N ARG A 13 3.00 3.92 10.83
CA ARG A 13 2.96 3.78 9.37
C ARG A 13 2.44 2.38 9.02
N HIS A 14 1.50 2.31 8.11
CA HIS A 14 1.06 1.05 7.54
C HIS A 14 2.23 0.37 6.80
N ARG A 15 2.36 -0.95 6.91
CA ARG A 15 3.42 -1.74 6.27
C ARG A 15 2.78 -2.95 5.57
N PRO A 16 2.26 -2.79 4.34
CA PRO A 16 1.57 -3.86 3.63
C PRO A 16 2.38 -5.16 3.59
N GLU A 17 3.71 -5.07 3.42
CA GLU A 17 4.65 -6.18 3.39
C GLU A 17 4.67 -7.05 4.66
N GLN A 18 4.11 -6.55 5.75
CA GLN A 18 3.98 -7.26 7.02
C GLN A 18 2.61 -7.93 7.20
N THR A 19 1.68 -7.73 6.27
CA THR A 19 0.36 -8.36 6.31
C THR A 19 0.39 -9.73 5.64
N ILE A 20 -0.40 -10.68 6.16
CA ILE A 20 -0.47 -12.05 5.64
C ILE A 20 -0.95 -12.05 4.18
N LEU A 21 -1.97 -11.26 3.86
CA LEU A 21 -2.51 -11.20 2.50
C LEU A 21 -1.46 -10.75 1.50
N TYR A 22 -0.72 -9.68 1.82
CA TYR A 22 0.32 -9.18 0.94
C TYR A 22 1.41 -10.24 0.70
N GLN A 23 1.89 -10.89 1.76
CA GLN A 23 2.92 -11.93 1.67
C GLN A 23 2.46 -13.11 0.82
N LEU A 24 1.21 -13.54 0.96
CA LEU A 24 0.64 -14.60 0.14
C LEU A 24 0.59 -14.21 -1.34
N VAL A 25 0.09 -13.01 -1.64
CA VAL A 25 -0.01 -12.53 -3.03
C VAL A 25 1.38 -12.37 -3.63
N GLU A 26 2.31 -11.71 -2.94
CA GLU A 26 3.68 -11.49 -3.42
C GLU A 26 4.40 -12.81 -3.71
N HIS A 27 4.21 -13.82 -2.85
CA HIS A 27 4.85 -15.12 -3.02
C HIS A 27 4.22 -15.99 -4.10
N HIS A 28 2.89 -16.02 -4.20
CA HIS A 28 2.17 -16.99 -5.04
C HIS A 28 1.72 -16.45 -6.40
N TYR A 29 1.57 -15.13 -6.57
CA TYR A 29 1.08 -14.55 -7.81
C TYR A 29 1.92 -14.92 -9.05
N PRO A 30 3.27 -14.89 -9.02
CA PRO A 30 4.07 -15.29 -10.17
C PRO A 30 3.89 -16.76 -10.56
N GLU A 31 3.76 -17.65 -9.57
CA GLU A 31 3.55 -19.08 -9.82
C GLU A 31 2.15 -19.36 -10.37
N PHE A 32 1.16 -18.64 -9.87
CA PHE A 32 -0.19 -18.68 -10.40
C PHE A 32 -0.26 -18.30 -11.89
N LEU A 33 0.42 -17.21 -12.29
CA LEU A 33 0.51 -16.81 -13.70
C LEU A 33 1.20 -17.87 -14.57
N LYS A 34 2.29 -18.48 -14.09
CA LYS A 34 2.97 -19.58 -14.81
C LYS A 34 2.05 -20.77 -15.01
N GLN A 35 1.31 -21.17 -13.97
CA GLN A 35 0.38 -22.28 -14.06
C GLN A 35 -0.73 -22.02 -15.09
N LEU A 36 -1.26 -20.79 -15.15
CA LEU A 36 -2.22 -20.39 -16.17
C LEU A 36 -1.60 -20.45 -17.58
N GLY A 37 -0.38 -19.94 -17.74
CA GLY A 37 0.36 -20.00 -18.99
C GLY A 37 0.56 -21.43 -19.51
N HIS A 38 0.88 -22.39 -18.64
CA HIS A 38 0.96 -23.81 -19.02
C HIS A 38 -0.37 -24.40 -19.49
N GLN A 39 -1.50 -23.84 -19.08
CA GLN A 39 -2.85 -24.23 -19.54
C GLN A 39 -3.31 -23.45 -20.77
N GLY A 40 -2.47 -22.58 -21.34
CA GLY A 40 -2.86 -21.68 -22.43
C GLY A 40 -3.90 -20.63 -22.01
N LYS A 41 -3.97 -20.31 -20.72
CA LYS A 41 -4.90 -19.31 -20.14
C LYS A 41 -4.13 -18.08 -19.69
N SER A 42 -4.83 -16.96 -19.66
CA SER A 42 -4.37 -15.71 -19.04
C SER A 42 -5.47 -15.12 -18.17
N LEU A 43 -5.11 -14.19 -17.30
CA LEU A 43 -6.09 -13.41 -16.58
C LEU A 43 -6.60 -12.28 -17.49
N PRO A 44 -7.83 -11.79 -17.27
CA PRO A 44 -8.23 -10.52 -17.86
C PRO A 44 -7.27 -9.41 -17.43
N HIS A 45 -6.93 -8.51 -18.35
CA HIS A 45 -5.98 -7.42 -18.11
C HIS A 45 -6.27 -6.61 -16.84
N HIS A 46 -7.54 -6.32 -16.55
CA HIS A 46 -7.90 -5.58 -15.34
C HIS A 46 -7.53 -6.32 -14.06
N VAL A 47 -7.60 -7.66 -14.04
CA VAL A 47 -7.22 -8.47 -12.86
C VAL A 47 -5.71 -8.41 -12.65
N GLU A 48 -4.93 -8.57 -13.72
CA GLU A 48 -3.45 -8.49 -13.64
C GLU A 48 -3.00 -7.13 -13.12
N LYS A 49 -3.61 -6.07 -13.67
CA LYS A 49 -3.37 -4.69 -13.27
C LYS A 49 -3.65 -4.48 -11.78
N GLU A 50 -4.78 -4.95 -11.26
CA GLU A 50 -5.13 -4.78 -9.83
C GLU A 50 -4.16 -5.54 -8.90
N PHE A 51 -3.67 -6.73 -9.30
CA PHE A 51 -2.63 -7.44 -8.54
C PHE A 51 -1.31 -6.67 -8.52
N GLU A 52 -0.88 -6.12 -9.66
CA GLU A 52 0.32 -5.29 -9.73
C GLU A 52 0.20 -4.02 -8.90
N GLU A 53 -0.97 -3.37 -8.94
CA GLU A 53 -1.25 -2.15 -8.19
C GLU A 53 -1.36 -2.44 -6.69
N PHE A 54 -1.96 -3.55 -6.29
CA PHE A 54 -1.99 -4.01 -4.92
C PHE A 54 -0.57 -4.24 -4.35
N LEU A 55 0.31 -4.90 -5.12
CA LEU A 55 1.70 -5.13 -4.71
C LEU A 55 2.52 -3.84 -4.65
N ARG A 56 2.14 -2.81 -5.41
CA ARG A 56 2.78 -1.48 -5.32
C ARG A 56 2.21 -0.61 -4.20
N CYS A 57 0.95 -0.82 -3.84
CA CYS A 57 0.24 0.00 -2.88
C CYS A 57 0.93 -0.01 -1.51
N GLY A 58 1.03 1.15 -0.88
CA GLY A 58 1.60 1.23 0.47
C GLY A 58 3.10 0.95 0.55
N ARG A 59 3.87 1.02 -0.54
CA ARG A 59 5.34 0.91 -0.51
C ARG A 59 5.96 2.27 -0.79
N LEU A 60 6.92 2.72 0.04
CA LEU A 60 7.49 4.06 -0.12
C LEU A 60 8.33 4.18 -1.39
N GLU A 61 8.92 3.09 -1.87
CA GLU A 61 9.64 3.05 -3.14
C GLU A 61 8.74 3.33 -4.36
N HIS A 62 7.41 3.21 -4.21
CA HIS A 62 6.45 3.48 -5.29
C HIS A 62 5.78 4.85 -5.17
N GLY A 63 6.19 5.66 -4.19
CA GLY A 63 5.75 7.04 -4.02
C GLY A 63 5.06 7.29 -2.68
N PHE A 64 5.21 8.52 -2.19
CA PHE A 64 4.68 8.94 -0.90
C PHE A 64 4.37 10.44 -0.90
N LEU A 65 3.51 10.84 0.04
CA LEU A 65 3.30 12.23 0.40
C LEU A 65 4.08 12.54 1.68
N ARG A 66 4.84 13.63 1.67
CA ARG A 66 5.52 14.16 2.84
C ARG A 66 4.67 15.28 3.44
N VAL A 67 4.08 15.02 4.59
CA VAL A 67 3.30 16.00 5.34
C VAL A 67 4.19 16.62 6.39
N VAL A 68 4.30 17.95 6.39
CA VAL A 68 5.06 18.72 7.37
C VAL A 68 4.08 19.64 8.08
N CYS A 69 4.10 19.65 9.42
CA CYS A 69 3.34 20.62 10.19
C CYS A 69 4.06 21.98 10.18
N ASP A 70 3.35 23.05 9.86
CA ASP A 70 3.96 24.37 9.77
C ASP A 70 4.39 24.93 11.13
N ASP A 71 3.68 24.60 12.21
CA ASP A 71 3.96 25.12 13.55
C ASP A 71 5.14 24.42 14.23
N CYS A 72 5.15 23.08 14.22
CA CYS A 72 6.13 22.27 14.97
C CYS A 72 7.20 21.60 14.09
N LYS A 73 7.12 21.74 12.77
CA LYS A 73 8.03 21.13 11.77
C LYS A 73 8.14 19.60 11.82
N HIS A 74 7.27 18.93 12.57
CA HIS A 74 7.19 17.48 12.57
C HIS A 74 6.77 16.97 11.19
N GLU A 75 7.47 15.96 10.70
CA GLU A 75 7.20 15.37 9.38
C GLU A 75 6.65 13.95 9.49
N LYS A 76 5.77 13.59 8.56
CA LYS A 76 5.25 12.23 8.37
C LYS A 76 5.24 11.88 6.89
N LEU A 77 5.71 10.67 6.58
CA LEU A 77 5.57 10.09 5.25
C LEU A 77 4.30 9.23 5.23
N VAL A 78 3.39 9.59 4.33
CA VAL A 78 2.13 8.89 4.10
C VAL A 78 2.24 8.19 2.75
N GLN A 79 1.91 6.91 2.70
CA GLN A 79 1.89 6.20 1.43
C GLN A 79 0.76 6.75 0.56
N ARG A 80 0.95 6.69 -0.76
CA ARG A 80 -0.17 6.92 -1.67
C ARG A 80 -1.04 5.68 -1.73
N ASP A 81 -2.31 5.84 -1.39
CA ASP A 81 -3.32 4.86 -1.71
C ASP A 81 -3.70 5.01 -3.19
N PHE A 82 -4.13 3.91 -3.81
CA PHE A 82 -4.42 3.72 -5.24
C PHE A 82 -5.35 4.79 -5.90
N ASN A 83 -5.95 5.70 -5.13
CA ASN A 83 -6.97 6.66 -5.58
C ASN A 83 -6.63 8.15 -5.37
N PHE A 84 -5.36 8.55 -5.33
CA PHE A 84 -5.00 9.98 -5.46
C PHE A 84 -4.79 10.32 -6.95
N GLY A 85 -5.89 10.40 -7.69
CA GLY A 85 -5.88 10.65 -9.15
C GLY A 85 -7.25 10.59 -9.84
N ALA A 86 -8.32 11.00 -9.15
CA ALA A 86 -9.55 11.48 -9.78
C ALA A 86 -9.63 13.00 -9.60
#